data_AF-A0A090V4Q1-F1
#
_entry.id   AF-A0A090V4Q1-F1
#
_cell.length_a   1.000
_cell.length_b   1.000
_cell.length_c   1.000
_cell.angle_alpha   90.00
_cell.angle_beta   90.00
_cell.angle_gamma   90.00
#
_symmetry.space_group_name_H-M   'P 1'
#
loop_
_entity.id
_entity.type
_entity.pdbx_description
1 polymer ?
#
loop_
_entity_poly.entity_id
_entity_poly.type
_entity_poly.pdbx_seq_one_letter_code
_entity_poly.pdbx_strand_id
1 'polypeptide(L)' 'MTQTEIAKKLGTTSQAVSLWLNHEVPAHRVLPICKLLEWEITPHEIRSDIYPNPTDGLPQREL' A
#
# COMPACT_ATOMS: atom_id res chain seq x y z
N MET A 1 -13.38 0.06 1.52
CA MET A 1 -13.00 0.54 0.17
C MET A 1 -12.94 -0.65 -0.78
N THR A 2 -13.46 -0.53 -1.98
CA THR A 2 -13.45 -1.59 -3.03
C THR A 2 -12.19 -1.50 -3.90
N GLN A 3 -11.86 -2.58 -4.61
CA GLN A 3 -10.72 -2.60 -5.56
C GLN A 3 -10.86 -1.52 -6.65
N THR A 4 -12.08 -1.26 -7.13
CA THR A 4 -12.38 -0.22 -8.11
C THR A 4 -12.13 1.19 -7.56
N GLU A 5 -12.49 1.45 -6.30
CA GLU A 5 -12.21 2.73 -5.65
C GLU A 5 -10.72 2.95 -5.43
N ILE A 6 -9.99 1.90 -5.01
CA ILE A 6 -8.52 1.93 -4.89
C ILE A 6 -7.89 2.24 -6.25
N ALA A 7 -8.31 1.52 -7.29
CA ALA A 7 -7.80 1.71 -8.64
C ALA A 7 -8.00 3.15 -9.14
N LYS A 8 -9.21 3.69 -8.96
CA LYS A 8 -9.55 5.07 -9.32
C LYS A 8 -8.66 6.08 -8.58
N LYS A 9 -8.50 5.92 -7.27
CA LYS A 9 -7.69 6.84 -6.45
C LYS A 9 -6.19 6.74 -6.74
N LEU A 10 -5.70 5.58 -7.17
CA LEU A 10 -4.30 5.34 -7.51
C LEU A 10 -3.98 5.54 -9.01
N GLY A 11 -4.95 5.95 -9.83
CA GLY A 11 -4.75 6.12 -11.27
C GLY A 11 -4.32 4.83 -11.97
N THR A 12 -4.94 3.70 -11.62
CA THR A 12 -4.65 2.37 -12.16
C THR A 12 -5.95 1.62 -12.46
N THR A 13 -5.86 0.34 -12.85
CA THR A 13 -7.03 -0.52 -13.13
C THR A 13 -7.37 -1.42 -11.94
N SER A 14 -8.64 -1.83 -11.82
CA SER A 14 -9.06 -2.78 -10.78
C SER A 14 -8.41 -4.15 -10.97
N GLN A 15 -8.09 -4.55 -12.21
CA GLN A 15 -7.34 -5.76 -12.51
C GLN A 15 -5.91 -5.69 -11.96
N ALA A 16 -5.23 -4.54 -12.07
CA ALA A 16 -3.90 -4.36 -11.49
C ALA A 16 -3.94 -4.48 -9.95
N VAL A 17 -4.94 -3.87 -9.32
CA VAL A 17 -5.14 -4.00 -7.86
C VAL A 17 -5.40 -5.46 -7.48
N SER A 18 -6.24 -6.17 -8.23
CA SER A 18 -6.50 -7.60 -8.01
C SER A 18 -5.22 -8.44 -8.13
N LEU A 19 -4.38 -8.17 -9.14
CA LEU A 19 -3.11 -8.85 -9.32
C LEU A 19 -2.19 -8.62 -8.12
N TRP A 20 -2.08 -7.39 -7.62
CA TRP A 20 -1.24 -7.07 -6.46
C TRP A 20 -1.70 -7.78 -5.19
N LEU A 21 -3.02 -7.86 -4.96
CA LEU A 21 -3.60 -8.50 -3.77
C LEU A 21 -3.46 -10.03 -3.79
N ASN A 22 -3.40 -10.64 -4.98
CA ASN A 22 -3.21 -12.09 -5.13
C ASN A 22 -1.73 -12.50 -5.21
N HIS A 23 -0.83 -11.52 -5.44
CA HIS A 23 0.59 -11.75 -5.59
C HIS A 23 1.37 -10.75 -4.73
N GLU A 24 2.15 -9.88 -5.37
CA GLU A 24 3.02 -8.93 -4.70
C GLU A 24 2.65 -7.51 -5.11
N VAL A 25 2.60 -6.61 -4.13
CA VAL A 25 2.45 -5.18 -4.37
C VAL A 25 3.78 -4.60 -4.89
N PRO A 26 3.79 -3.88 -6.03
CA PRO A 26 4.99 -3.22 -6.53
C PRO A 26 5.56 -2.24 -5.50
N ALA A 27 6.88 -2.19 -5.34
CA ALA A 27 7.54 -1.34 -4.33
C ALA A 27 7.04 0.13 -4.33
N HIS A 28 6.90 0.74 -5.51
CA HIS A 28 6.43 2.12 -5.68
C HIS A 28 4.93 2.32 -5.35
N ARG A 29 4.15 1.25 -5.19
CA ARG A 29 2.72 1.27 -4.83
C ARG A 29 2.46 1.05 -3.34
N VAL A 30 3.44 0.56 -2.59
CA VAL A 30 3.29 0.26 -1.15
C VAL A 30 2.87 1.50 -0.37
N LEU A 31 3.67 2.58 -0.39
CA LEU A 31 3.34 3.81 0.35
C LEU A 31 2.03 4.47 -0.12
N PRO A 32 1.74 4.59 -1.43
CA PRO A 32 0.44 5.07 -1.89
C PRO A 32 -0.75 4.26 -1.37
N ILE A 33 -0.65 2.93 -1.28
CA ILE A 33 -1.71 2.06 -0.74
C ILE A 33 -1.87 2.29 0.76
N CYS A 34 -0.77 2.27 1.53
CA CYS A 34 -0.81 2.52 2.98
C CYS A 34 -1.43 3.89 3.29
N LYS A 35 -0.99 4.94 2.59
CA LYS A 35 -1.55 6.29 2.74
C LYS A 35 -3.03 6.36 2.38
N LEU A 36 -3.44 5.64 1.33
CA LEU A 36 -4.84 5.61 0.90
C LEU A 36 -5.76 4.90 1.91
N LEU A 37 -5.23 3.88 2.59
CA LEU A 37 -5.90 3.13 3.64
C LEU A 37 -5.64 3.71 5.03
N GLU A 38 -5.25 4.99 5.11
CA GLU A 38 -5.04 5.72 6.36
C GLU A 38 -4.08 5.01 7.35
N TRP A 39 -3.11 4.28 6.82
CA TRP A 39 -2.13 3.50 7.58
C TRP A 39 -2.73 2.39 8.46
N GLU A 40 -3.95 1.93 8.17
CA GLU A 40 -4.52 0.71 8.78
C GLU A 40 -3.69 -0.54 8.47
N ILE A 41 -2.94 -0.51 7.36
CA ILE A 41 -1.92 -1.48 7.00
C ILE A 41 -0.59 -0.77 6.73
N THR A 42 0.49 -1.35 7.23
CA THR A 42 1.84 -0.78 7.19
C THR A 42 2.66 -1.29 6.00
N PRO A 43 3.71 -0.55 5.58
CA PRO A 43 4.62 -1.01 4.53
C PRO A 43 5.27 -2.36 4.87
N HIS A 44 5.58 -2.58 6.14
CA HIS A 44 6.12 -3.84 6.66
C HIS A 44 5.16 -5.02 6.45
N GLU A 45 3.86 -4.83 6.71
CA GLU A 45 2.84 -5.88 6.50
C GLU A 45 2.63 -6.21 5.02
N ILE A 46 2.83 -5.22 4.13
CA ILE A 46 2.66 -5.42 2.68
C ILE A 46 3.91 -6.05 2.05
N ARG A 47 5.10 -5.58 2.41
CA ARG A 47 6.38 -5.88 1.73
C ARG A 47 7.55 -5.86 2.73
N SER A 48 7.55 -6.82 3.66
CA SER A 48 8.58 -6.95 4.70
C SER A 48 9.99 -7.21 4.15
N ASP A 49 10.10 -7.69 2.90
CA ASP A 49 11.36 -7.87 2.18
C ASP A 49 12.12 -6.55 1.92
N ILE A 50 11.38 -5.45 1.70
CA ILE A 50 11.96 -4.11 1.49
C ILE A 50 11.64 -3.10 2.60
N TYR A 51 10.73 -3.44 3.51
CA TYR A 51 10.43 -2.70 4.74
C TYR A 51 10.63 -3.64 5.95
N PRO A 52 11.88 -3.97 6.33
CA PRO A 52 12.17 -5.02 7.31
C PRO A 52 11.73 -4.68 8.74
N ASN A 53 11.56 -3.40 9.09
CA ASN A 53 11.14 -2.98 10.42
C ASN A 53 9.67 -2.51 10.42
N PRO A 54 8.91 -2.77 11.49
CA PRO A 54 7.49 -2.37 11.59
C PRO A 54 7.21 -0.88 11.41
N THR A 55 8.20 -0.01 11.64
CA THR A 55 8.07 1.45 11.53
C THR A 55 8.61 2.02 10.22
N ASP A 56 9.13 1.19 9.33
CA ASP A 56 9.68 1.67 8.07
C ASP A 56 8.58 2.27 7.18
N GLY A 57 8.84 3.48 6.66
CA GLY A 57 7.91 4.17 5.76
C GLY A 57 6.64 4.72 6.43
N LEU A 58 6.47 4.58 7.75
CA LEU A 58 5.39 5.23 8.49
C LEU A 58 5.60 6.75 8.55
N PRO A 59 4.52 7.56 8.57
CA PRO A 59 4.63 8.99 8.69
C PRO A 59 5.25 9.36 10.04
N GLN A 60 6.15 10.34 10.05
CA GLN A 60 6.58 10.96 11.30
C GLN A 60 5.38 11.70 11.88
N ARG A 61 5.08 11.46 13.17
CA ARG A 61 4.11 12.31 13.88
C ARG A 61 4.68 13.72 13.92
N GLU A 62 3.96 14.67 13.33
CA GLU A 62 4.19 16.09 13.62
C GLU A 62 3.81 16.30 15.10
N LEU A 63 4.78 16.72 15.90
CA LEU A 63 4.60 17.09 17.31
C LEU A 63 3.99 18.48 17.43
#